data_AF-A0A5K0XBC3-F1
#
_entry.id   AF-A0A5K0XBC3-F1
#
_cell.length_a   1.000
_cell.length_b   1.000
_cell.length_c   1.000
_cell.angle_alpha   90.00
_cell.angle_beta   90.00
_cell.angle_gamma   90.00
#
_symmetry.space_group_name_H-M   'P 1'
#
loop_
_entity.id
_entity.type
_entity.pdbx_description
1 polymer ?
#
loop_
_entity_poly.entity_id
_entity_poly.type
_entity_poly.pdbx_seq_one_letter_code
_entity_poly.pdbx_strand_id
1 'polypeptide(L)' 'VIQIDPSNTEEMSFWEEKNPNVAMIAKGSPGDKAAAAYVCMNFTCSAPVTAPEALGDLLRGGKSAATGSVI' A
#
# COMPACT_ATOMS: atom_id res chain seq x y z
N VAL A 1 5.40 -2.32 -3.71
CA VAL A 1 5.14 -2.32 -2.26
C VAL A 1 4.94 -3.76 -1.85
N ILE A 2 5.67 -4.25 -0.84
CA ILE A 2 5.47 -5.60 -0.28
C ILE A 2 4.62 -5.43 0.97
N GLN A 3 3.44 -6.04 0.98
CA GLN A 3 2.58 -6.12 2.17
C GLN A 3 2.92 -7.40 2.91
N ILE A 4 3.10 -7.29 4.22
CA ILE A 4 3.35 -8.44 5.10
C ILE A 4 2.46 -8.24 6.30
N ASP A 5 1.62 -9.21 6.59
CA ASP A 5 0.81 -9.20 7.78
C ASP A 5 1.62 -9.78 8.95
N PRO A 6 2.08 -8.95 9.90
CA PRO A 6 2.86 -9.44 11.03
C PRO A 6 2.04 -10.35 11.97
N SER A 7 0.70 -10.36 11.84
CA SER A 7 -0.17 -11.28 12.59
C SER A 7 -0.33 -12.65 11.91
N ASN A 8 0.04 -12.77 10.63
CA ASN A 8 0.02 -14.04 9.91
C ASN A 8 1.31 -14.84 10.17
N THR A 9 1.22 -15.84 11.04
CA THR A 9 2.37 -16.65 11.47
C THR A 9 3.00 -17.46 10.35
N GLU A 10 2.23 -17.92 9.37
CA GLU A 10 2.75 -18.69 8.24
C GLU A 10 3.57 -17.80 7.30
N GLU A 11 3.04 -16.63 6.98
CA GLU A 11 3.74 -15.62 6.18
C GLU A 11 5.03 -15.15 6.88
N MET A 12 4.96 -14.87 8.18
CA MET A 12 6.13 -14.48 8.95
C MET A 12 7.21 -15.56 8.98
N SER A 13 6.83 -16.83 9.14
CA SER A 13 7.77 -17.96 9.12
C SER A 13 8.47 -18.09 7.76
N PHE A 14 7.71 -17.92 6.67
CA PHE A 14 8.27 -17.91 5.31
C PHE A 14 9.31 -16.80 5.14
N TRP A 15 8.99 -15.58 5.55
CA TRP A 15 9.91 -14.45 5.39
C TRP A 15 11.13 -14.56 6.30
N GLU A 16 10.99 -15.09 7.52
CA GLU A 16 12.11 -15.34 8.40
C GLU A 16 13.12 -16.31 7.80
N GLU A 17 12.64 -17.38 7.14
CA GLU A 17 13.51 -18.36 6.49
C GLU A 17 14.14 -17.82 5.20
N LYS A 18 13.35 -17.15 4.35
CA LYS A 18 13.80 -16.77 3.00
C LYS A 18 14.51 -15.43 2.95
N ASN A 19 14.08 -14.47 3.75
CA ASN A 19 14.64 -13.12 3.76
C ASN A 19 14.41 -12.43 5.12
N PRO A 20 15.26 -12.69 6.12
CA PRO A 20 15.05 -12.18 7.48
C PRO A 20 15.03 -10.65 7.57
N ASN A 21 15.64 -9.94 6.62
CA ASN A 21 15.55 -8.47 6.55
C ASN A 21 14.12 -8.01 6.29
N VAL A 22 13.39 -8.72 5.43
CA VAL A 22 11.99 -8.43 5.11
C VAL A 22 11.09 -8.73 6.32
N ALA A 23 11.33 -9.85 7.00
CA ALA A 23 10.62 -10.17 8.25
C ALA A 23 10.87 -9.13 9.35
N MET A 24 12.10 -8.63 9.49
CA MET A 24 12.44 -7.58 10.46
C MET A 24 11.71 -6.27 10.15
N ILE A 25 11.62 -5.87 8.88
CA ILE A 25 10.87 -4.68 8.47
C ILE A 25 9.38 -4.85 8.80
N ALA A 26 8.80 -6.03 8.54
CA ALA A 26 7.40 -6.31 8.85
C ALA A 26 7.11 -6.22 10.35
N LYS A 27 7.97 -6.81 11.20
CA LYS A 27 7.85 -6.77 12.67
C LYS A 27 7.97 -5.35 13.24
N GLY A 28 8.78 -4.50 12.61
CA GLY A 28 8.96 -3.11 13.01
C GLY A 28 7.92 -2.14 12.44
N SER A 29 7.06 -2.60 11.53
CA SER A 29 6.03 -1.75 10.92
C SER A 29 4.91 -1.45 11.93
N PRO A 30 4.48 -0.19 12.09
CA PRO A 30 3.36 0.14 12.96
C PRO A 30 2.09 -0.59 12.48
N GLY A 31 1.58 -1.51 13.29
CA GLY A 31 0.38 -2.32 12.97
C GLY A 31 -0.90 -1.51 12.76
N ASP A 32 -0.88 -0.22 13.09
CA ASP A 32 -2.09 0.61 13.22
C ASP A 32 -2.40 1.47 11.99
N LYS A 33 -1.68 1.32 10.87
CA LYS A 33 -1.96 2.03 9.61
C LYS A 33 -2.18 1.06 8.46
N ALA A 34 -3.00 0.04 8.68
CA ALA A 34 -3.50 -0.80 7.59
C ALA A 34 -4.20 0.10 6.56
N ALA A 35 -3.61 0.19 5.37
CA ALA A 35 -4.27 0.91 4.29
C ALA A 35 -5.58 0.21 3.96
N ALA A 36 -6.65 0.98 3.83
CA ALA A 36 -7.91 0.51 3.25
C ALA A 36 -7.72 0.11 1.78
N ALA A 37 -6.80 0.77 1.06
CA ALA A 37 -6.42 0.38 -0.30
C ALA A 37 -5.04 0.91 -0.74
N TYR A 38 -4.45 0.20 -1.68
CA TYR A 38 -3.32 0.65 -2.48
C TYR A 38 -3.80 0.81 -3.92
N VAL A 39 -3.65 2.01 -4.49
CA VAL A 39 -4.19 2.33 -5.81
C VAL A 39 -3.08 2.76 -6.74
N CYS A 40 -2.96 2.07 -7.87
CA CYS A 40 -2.12 2.47 -8.99
C CYS A 40 -2.99 2.68 -10.23
N MET A 41 -2.89 3.87 -10.82
CA MET A 41 -3.59 4.26 -12.05
C MET A 41 -2.58 4.90 -12.99
N ASN A 42 -2.67 4.62 -14.29
CA ASN A 42 -1.75 5.17 -15.30
C ASN A 42 -0.27 4.98 -14.93
N PHE A 43 0.10 3.76 -14.50
CA PHE A 43 1.46 3.41 -14.06
C PHE A 43 2.01 4.22 -12.87
N THR A 44 1.16 5.02 -12.21
CA THR A 44 1.52 5.82 -11.04
C THR A 44 0.76 5.33 -9.82
N CYS A 45 1.46 5.08 -8.73
CA CYS A 45 0.85 4.64 -7.47
C CYS A 45 0.67 5.83 -6.53
N SER A 46 -0.50 5.92 -5.91
CA SER A 46 -0.78 6.90 -4.86
C SER A 46 -0.21 6.42 -3.52
N ALA A 47 -0.08 7.36 -2.58
CA ALA A 47 0.17 6.99 -1.19
C ALA A 47 -0.94 6.03 -0.67
N PRO A 48 -0.64 5.17 0.32
CA PRO A 48 -1.61 4.23 0.87
C PRO A 48 -2.85 4.97 1.38
N VAL A 49 -4.03 4.54 0.93
CA VAL A 49 -5.30 5.18 1.31
C VAL A 49 -5.81 4.51 2.57
N THR A 50 -6.00 5.27 3.65
CA THR A 50 -6.42 4.75 4.97
C THR A 50 -7.92 4.85 5.22
N ALA A 51 -8.67 5.58 4.38
CA ALA A 51 -10.10 5.84 4.57
C ALA A 51 -10.93 5.46 3.32
N PRO A 52 -12.03 4.70 3.45
CA PRO A 52 -12.86 4.28 2.31
C PRO A 52 -13.42 5.44 1.46
N GLU A 53 -13.79 6.55 2.08
CA GLU A 53 -14.27 7.75 1.41
C GLU A 53 -13.19 8.38 0.52
N ALA A 54 -11.95 8.46 1.04
CA ALA A 54 -10.80 8.97 0.29
C ALA A 54 -10.46 8.06 -0.91
N LEU A 55 -10.71 6.75 -0.80
CA LEU A 55 -10.59 5.83 -1.93
C LEU A 55 -11.62 6.15 -3.01
N GLY A 56 -12.86 6.39 -2.63
CA GLY A 56 -13.92 6.78 -3.56
C GLY A 56 -13.57 8.07 -4.31
N ASP A 57 -13.05 9.07 -3.60
CA ASP A 57 -12.65 10.36 -4.19
C ASP A 57 -11.45 10.20 -5.13
N LEU A 58 -10.47 9.39 -4.76
CA LEU A 58 -9.31 9.08 -5.61
C LEU A 58 -9.74 8.40 -6.92
N LEU A 59 -10.61 7.40 -6.84
CA LEU A 59 -11.10 6.66 -8.01
C LEU A 59 -12.00 7.51 -8.93
N ARG A 60 -12.76 8.45 -8.36
CA ARG A 60 -13.57 9.40 -9.13
C ARG A 60 -12.71 10.49 -9.78
N GLY A 61 -11.73 11.03 -9.06
CA GLY A 61 -10.80 12.06 -9.55
C GLY A 61 -9.85 11.57 -10.64
N GLY A 62 -9.55 10.27 -10.67
CA GLY A 62 -8.73 9.64 -11.72
C GLY A 62 -9.35 9.64 -13.12
N LYS A 63 -10.62 10.05 -13.29
CA LYS A 63 -11.22 10.34 -14.61
C LYS A 63 -10.91 11.75 -15.13
N SER A 64 -10.34 12.64 -14.31
CA SER A 64 -10.19 14.08 -14.65
C SER A 64 -8.75 14.60 -14.67
N ALA A 65 -7.73 13.80 -14.41
CA ALA A 65 -6.32 14.22 -14.51
C ALA A 65 -5.74 14.15 -15.94
N ALA A 66 -6.59 14.15 -16.97
CA ALA A 66 -6.18 14.24 -18.37
C ALA A 66 -6.49 15.63 -18.95
N THR A 67 -6.18 16.71 -18.23
CA THR A 67 -6.03 18.04 -18.84
C THR A 67 -5.19 18.95 -17.94
N GLY A 68 -4.08 19.47 -18.48
CA GLY A 68 -3.25 20.51 -17.85
C GLY A 68 -1.76 20.20 -17.93
N SER A 69 -1.13 20.49 -19.07
CA SER A 69 -0.30 21.69 -19.30
C SER A 69 1.01 21.68 -18.52
N VAL A 70 2.09 21.34 -19.22
CA VAL A 70 3.44 21.80 -18.87
C VAL A 70 3.70 23.04 -19.73
N ILE A 71 3.88 24.16 -19.04
CA ILE A 71 4.41 25.44 -19.52
C ILE A 71 5.88 25.29 -19.91
#